data_AF-A0A4Q3Z1J9-F1
#
_entry.id   AF-A0A4Q3Z1J9-F1
#
_cell.length_a   1.000
_cell.length_b   1.000
_cell.length_c   1.000
_cell.angle_alpha   90.00
_cell.angle_beta   90.00
_cell.angle_gamma   90.00
#
_symmetry.space_group_name_H-M   'P 1'
#
loop_
_entity.id
_entity.type
_entity.pdbx_description
1 polymer ?
#
loop_
_entity_poly.entity_id
_entity_poly.type
_entity_poly.pdbx_seq_one_letter_code
_entity_poly.pdbx_strand_id
1 'polypeptide(L)' 'MTARLQSTWKPGQPLPKRANRLTIQSIIEHEYGATVGSRFVEILPVKPKLIGGQNVWPVDAVLKAVRTRAA' A
#
# COMPACT_ATOMS: atom_id res chain seq x y z
N MET A 1 6.10 24.08 4.46
CA MET A 1 6.81 22.79 4.59
C MET A 1 5.84 21.66 4.25
N THR A 2 5.96 21.06 3.06
CA THR A 2 5.23 19.84 2.70
C THR A 2 5.97 18.66 3.33
N ALA A 3 5.41 18.09 4.41
CA ALA A 3 5.95 16.87 5.00
C ALA A 3 5.98 15.78 3.91
N ARG A 4 7.17 15.29 3.56
CA ARG A 4 7.29 14.15 2.66
C ARG A 4 6.59 12.98 3.33
N LEU A 5 5.55 12.44 2.69
CA LEU A 5 4.92 11.21 3.15
C LEU A 5 6.01 10.13 3.23
N GLN A 6 6.29 9.64 4.43
CA GLN A 6 7.22 8.54 4.64
C GLN A 6 6.41 7.26 4.90
N SER A 7 6.92 6.12 4.43
CA SER A 7 6.39 4.83 4.85
C SER A 7 6.58 4.71 6.36
N THR A 8 5.50 4.39 7.07
CA THR A 8 5.53 4.21 8.53
C THR A 8 5.79 2.76 8.94
N TRP A 9 5.71 1.84 7.98
CA TRP A 9 5.90 0.41 8.19
C TRP A 9 7.30 -0.04 7.80
N LYS A 10 7.87 -0.97 8.57
CA LYS A 10 9.17 -1.60 8.33
C LYS A 10 9.03 -3.13 8.21
N PRO A 11 9.90 -3.78 7.41
CA PRO A 11 9.99 -5.25 7.38
C PRO A 11 10.09 -5.87 8.78
N GLY A 12 9.32 -6.93 9.02
CA GLY A 12 9.23 -7.61 10.33
C GLY A 12 8.22 -7.01 11.30
N GLN A 13 7.58 -5.86 10.99
CA GLN A 13 6.45 -5.35 11.76
C GLN A 13 5.14 -5.99 11.28
N PRO A 14 4.16 -6.18 12.19
CA PRO A 14 2.83 -6.63 11.79
C PRO A 14 2.22 -5.68 10.76
N LEU A 15 1.54 -6.24 9.76
CA LEU A 15 0.92 -5.46 8.70
C LEU A 15 -0.18 -4.55 9.26
N PRO A 16 -0.18 -3.25 8.95
CA PRO A 16 -1.22 -2.35 9.39
C PRO A 16 -2.54 -2.68 8.68
N LYS A 17 -3.68 -2.54 9.36
CA LYS A 17 -5.01 -2.77 8.74
C LYS A 17 -5.26 -1.84 7.55
N ARG A 18 -4.77 -0.60 7.62
CA ARG A 18 -4.91 0.43 6.59
C ARG A 18 -3.63 1.25 6.51
N ALA A 19 -3.26 1.62 5.31
CA ALA A 19 -2.01 2.32 5.07
C ALA A 19 -2.14 3.27 3.89
N ASN A 20 -1.29 4.31 3.87
CA ASN A 20 -1.20 5.21 2.73
C ASN A 20 -0.49 4.49 1.57
N ARG A 21 -0.58 5.09 0.38
CA ARG A 21 0.00 4.55 -0.85
C ARG A 21 1.46 4.12 -0.72
N LEU A 22 2.31 4.96 -0.11
CA LEU A 22 3.74 4.68 0.02
C LEU A 22 4.02 3.50 0.93
N THR A 23 3.31 3.43 2.06
CA THR A 23 3.45 2.33 3.00
C THR A 23 3.00 1.01 2.35
N ILE A 24 1.92 1.04 1.58
CA ILE A 24 1.43 -0.13 0.84
C ILE A 24 2.41 -0.57 -0.24
N GLN A 25 2.98 0.38 -0.97
CA GLN A 25 4.02 0.09 -1.95
C GLN A 25 5.19 -0.63 -1.28
N SER A 26 5.71 -0.11 -0.16
CA SER A 26 6.79 -0.78 0.58
C SER A 26 6.41 -2.18 1.07
N ILE A 27 5.16 -2.38 1.50
CA ILE A 27 4.67 -3.71 1.90
C ILE A 27 4.67 -4.64 0.69
N ILE A 28 4.10 -4.24 -0.45
CA ILE A 28 4.04 -5.08 -1.66
C ILE A 28 5.45 -5.43 -2.16
N GLU A 29 6.34 -4.44 -2.21
CA GLU A 29 7.72 -4.65 -2.66
C GLU A 29 8.47 -5.65 -1.77
N HIS A 30 8.22 -5.61 -0.46
CA HIS A 30 8.78 -6.57 0.48
C HIS A 30 8.15 -7.96 0.36
N GLU A 31 6.82 -8.06 0.38
CA GLU A 31 6.07 -9.33 0.39
C GLU A 31 6.25 -10.13 -0.91
N TYR A 32 6.38 -9.44 -2.05
CA TYR A 32 6.48 -10.08 -3.37
C TYR A 32 7.89 -9.98 -3.98
N GLY A 33 8.84 -9.35 -3.30
CA GLY A 33 10.21 -9.18 -3.79
C GLY A 33 10.31 -8.41 -5.12
N ALA A 34 9.32 -7.58 -5.44
CA ALA A 34 9.21 -6.92 -6.73
C ALA A 34 8.96 -5.42 -6.59
N THR A 35 9.77 -4.59 -7.25
CA THR A 35 9.55 -3.14 -7.32
C THR A 35 8.26 -2.85 -8.08
N VAL A 36 7.33 -2.13 -7.46
CA VAL A 36 6.07 -1.75 -8.12
C VAL A 36 6.09 -0.27 -8.49
N GLY A 37 5.43 0.06 -9.60
CA GLY A 37 5.31 1.45 -10.03
C GLY A 37 4.55 2.28 -9.00
N SER A 38 4.86 3.58 -8.91
CA SER A 38 4.26 4.45 -7.90
C SER A 38 2.72 4.39 -7.95
N ARG A 39 2.10 4.42 -9.13
CA ARG A 39 0.64 4.36 -9.32
C ARG A 39 0.03 2.95 -9.22
N PHE A 40 0.82 1.93 -8.91
CA PHE A 40 0.36 0.55 -8.91
C PHE A 40 -0.83 0.33 -7.96
N VAL A 41 -0.81 0.93 -6.77
CA VAL A 41 -1.91 0.83 -5.79
C VAL A 41 -3.18 1.51 -6.29
N GLU A 42 -3.07 2.57 -7.10
CA GLU A 42 -4.20 3.35 -7.61
C GLU A 42 -4.96 2.61 -8.73
N ILE A 43 -4.28 1.74 -9.47
CA ILE A 43 -4.88 0.94 -10.55
C ILE A 43 -5.47 -0.38 -10.05
N LEU A 44 -5.27 -0.74 -8.78
CA LEU A 44 -5.90 -1.92 -8.20
C LEU A 44 -7.40 -1.68 -8.01
N PRO A 45 -8.24 -2.72 -8.13
CA PRO A 45 -9.69 -2.63 -7.93
C PRO A 45 -10.06 -2.53 -6.42
N VAL A 46 -9.32 -1.72 -5.65
CA VAL A 46 -9.51 -1.51 -4.21
C VAL A 46 -9.80 -0.04 -3.95
N LYS A 47 -10.97 0.23 -3.39
CA LYS A 47 -11.40 1.62 -3.11
C LYS A 47 -10.58 2.22 -1.96
N PRO A 48 -9.93 3.38 -2.16
CA PRO A 48 -9.34 4.13 -1.05
C PRO A 48 -10.42 4.71 -0.14
N LYS A 49 -10.04 4.98 1.11
CA LYS A 49 -10.81 5.81 2.05
C LYS A 49 -10.02 7.08 2.33
N LEU A 50 -10.73 8.21 2.38
CA LEU A 50 -10.13 9.48 2.78
C LEU A 50 -10.16 9.59 4.30
N ILE A 51 -9.00 9.69 4.95
CA ILE A 51 -8.86 9.88 6.40
C ILE A 51 -7.86 11.00 6.63
N GLY A 52 -8.26 12.06 7.34
CA GLY A 52 -7.38 13.20 7.63
C GLY A 52 -6.81 13.87 6.37
N GLY A 53 -7.56 13.89 5.27
CA GLY A 53 -7.11 14.45 3.98
C GLY A 53 -6.17 13.54 3.18
N GLN A 54 -5.92 12.31 3.62
CA GLN A 54 -5.07 11.34 2.91
C GLN A 54 -5.87 10.12 2.45
N ASN A 55 -5.58 9.65 1.25
CA ASN A 55 -6.09 8.37 0.78
C ASN A 55 -5.34 7.23 1.47
N VAL A 56 -6.10 6.36 2.12
CA VAL A 56 -5.62 5.14 2.77
C VAL A 56 -6.38 3.95 2.23
N TRP A 57 -5.67 2.86 1.93
CA TRP A 57 -6.26 1.62 1.44
C TRP A 57 -6.18 0.55 2.53
N PRO A 58 -7.15 -0.39 2.56
CA PRO A 58 -7.05 -1.59 3.38
C PRO A 58 -5.96 -2.52 2.85
N VAL A 59 -4.98 -2.86 3.69
CA VAL A 59 -3.79 -3.62 3.27
C VAL A 59 -4.15 -5.04 2.84
N ASP A 60 -4.99 -5.76 3.59
CA ASP A 60 -5.42 -7.11 3.24
C ASP A 60 -6.08 -7.19 1.86
N ALA A 61 -6.98 -6.23 1.57
CA ALA A 61 -7.67 -6.20 0.28
C ALA A 61 -6.72 -5.88 -0.87
N VAL A 62 -5.73 -5.01 -0.63
CA VAL A 62 -4.69 -4.71 -1.60
C VAL A 62 -3.83 -5.95 -1.87
N LEU A 63 -3.30 -6.60 -0.83
CA LEU A 63 -2.49 -7.81 -1.00
C LEU A 63 -3.26 -8.93 -1.72
N LYS A 64 -4.54 -9.10 -1.39
CA LYS A 64 -5.42 -10.03 -2.11
C LYS A 64 -5.57 -9.66 -3.59
N ALA A 65 -5.79 -8.38 -3.91
CA ALA A 65 -5.94 -7.91 -5.28
C ALA A 65 -4.64 -8.06 -6.11
N VAL A 66 -3.48 -7.82 -5.48
CA VAL A 66 -2.17 -8.05 -6.11
C VAL A 66 -1.99 -9.53 -6.45
N ARG A 67 -2.27 -10.43 -5.49
CA ARG A 67 -2.19 -11.88 -5.71
C ARG A 67 -3.11 -12.35 -6.84
N THR A 68 -4.36 -11.86 -6.90
CA THR A 68 -5.30 -12.22 -7.98
C THR A 68 -4.80 -11.80 -9.37
N ARG A 69 -4.04 -10.70 -9.46
CA ARG A 69 -3.52 -10.20 -10.75
C ARG A 69 -2.20 -10.87 -11.17
N ALA A 70 -1.48 -11.46 -10.23
CA ALA A 70 -0.25 -12.22 -10.48
C ALA A 70 -0.51 -13.69 -10.87
N ALA A 71 -1.75 -14.17 -10.72
CA ALA A 71 -2.22 -15.48 -11.17
C ALA A 71 -2.79 -15.40 -12.59
#